data_AF-D4XRN7-F1
#
_entry.id   AF-D4XRN7-F1
#
_cell.length_a   1.000
_cell.length_b   1.000
_cell.length_c   1.000
_cell.angle_alpha   90.00
_cell.angle_beta   90.00
_cell.angle_gamma   90.00
#
_symmetry.space_group_name_H-M   'P 1'
#
loop_
_entity.id
_entity.type
_entity.pdbx_description
1 polymer ?
#
loop_
_entity_poly.entity_id
_entity_poly.type
_entity_poly.pdbx_seq_one_letter_code
_entity_poly.pdbx_strand_id
1 'polypeptide(L)'
;MATNWNAVLSNANSLTDILMILKKVLGSLETKLDSTTVNEILEQLIKVAEDGEITIAEAIETLNFLDQKIEERTSAFNEAIEIAAAAGAGANGWTADLVVDGNKTQKQINANQNERKSVKLWSDGIVDALSKYDNVDFDYNETLTSPVNLSTSKNITSNSHTLNQTTPTTIVVESEYAATDTVVAGLHILQDKSGPITGGTNNNHAVVKIKGGLRNTIKNIVSDGQLGISFGMGEVGASDRRSKFNTAYNIAFLNTHMGVEHIGASYNHTRDIVVAPTEFKGIFHGIRITGYDNIENPAETAHAPAHANSGSDYYIRNMTNGISVQNSAKYNSYDRIFVTETDRALQLLQGTVVGNNPTMNHFNVIAEKVGQALVNQGGNHNDFELLVDGSLFSDQGIQELTGYTGKGFNRYSGIIKNSAKTGAQFRYSHNLYNLQVSSAVGNGVNINGSYGNGTLTVNGATGTGVSLAGNYNNLQVVATECLNALVVAGAGNTVNIQTDGNVQITGSGNTIIGRIGGNLTVTGNGNKFIGEVIGTVTRTGTTGNNFSGLKGWSETVVLSELTTDGSARITVAVPKHTSAQIRSIFATIPANTNEYELKVISISGANVVFELQNGSGGGVASTAVTFNYSYFCS
;
A
#
# COMPACT_ATOMS: atom_id res chain seq x y z
N MET A 1 -30.56 58.02 63.90
CA MET A 1 -30.29 58.51 62.54
C MET A 1 -29.69 57.37 61.75
N ALA A 2 -30.37 56.87 60.71
CA ALA A 2 -29.80 55.83 59.84
C ALA A 2 -28.62 56.44 59.07
N THR A 3 -27.41 56.01 59.39
CA THR A 3 -26.22 56.45 58.66
C THR A 3 -26.32 55.90 57.24
N ASN A 4 -26.31 56.75 56.22
CA ASN A 4 -26.35 56.34 54.82
C ASN A 4 -25.01 55.68 54.45
N TRP A 5 -24.90 54.37 54.69
CA TRP A 5 -23.69 53.58 54.46
C TRP A 5 -23.20 53.61 53.02
N ASN A 6 -24.11 53.73 52.04
CA ASN A 6 -23.76 53.86 50.63
C ASN A 6 -22.98 55.16 50.33
N ALA A 7 -23.25 56.25 51.05
CA ALA A 7 -22.54 57.52 50.90
C ALA A 7 -21.14 57.51 51.56
N VAL A 8 -20.98 56.71 52.62
CA VAL A 8 -19.70 56.54 53.34
C VAL A 8 -18.76 55.61 52.58
N LEU A 9 -19.29 54.52 52.01
CA LEU A 9 -18.50 53.52 51.28
C LEU A 9 -18.05 53.98 49.88
N SER A 10 -18.84 54.82 49.20
CA SER A 10 -18.49 55.36 47.88
C SER A 10 -17.41 56.46 47.88
N ASN A 11 -17.01 56.94 49.07
CA ASN A 11 -15.97 57.98 49.25
C ASN A 11 -14.73 57.48 50.00
N ALA A 12 -14.62 56.16 50.26
CA ALA A 12 -13.46 55.58 50.92
C ALA A 12 -12.32 55.36 49.91
N ASN A 13 -11.33 56.26 49.91
CA ASN A 13 -10.32 56.33 48.86
C ASN A 13 -8.91 56.00 49.39
N SER A 14 -8.78 55.74 50.69
CA SER A 14 -7.49 55.52 51.35
C SER A 14 -7.52 54.38 52.37
N LEU A 15 -6.35 53.82 52.67
CA LEU A 15 -6.17 52.78 53.68
C LEU A 15 -6.68 53.22 55.07
N THR A 16 -6.62 54.53 55.34
CA THR A 16 -7.09 55.14 56.59
C THR A 16 -8.62 55.12 56.70
N ASP A 17 -9.33 55.25 55.58
CA ASP A 17 -10.81 55.17 55.55
C ASP A 17 -11.28 53.74 55.79
N ILE A 18 -10.59 52.77 55.16
CA ILE A 18 -10.83 51.33 55.37
C ILE A 18 -10.56 50.94 56.84
N LEU A 19 -9.50 51.46 57.45
CA LEU A 19 -9.18 51.22 58.86
C LEU A 19 -10.25 51.82 59.79
N MET A 20 -10.82 52.99 59.48
CA MET A 20 -11.92 53.56 60.27
C MET A 20 -13.21 52.75 60.14
N ILE A 21 -13.53 52.26 58.94
CA ILE A 21 -14.70 51.39 58.71
C ILE A 21 -14.52 50.07 59.46
N LEU A 22 -13.35 49.43 59.36
CA LEU A 22 -13.02 48.22 60.11
C LEU A 22 -13.10 48.46 61.61
N LYS A 23 -12.57 49.56 62.15
CA LYS A 23 -12.70 49.90 63.58
C LYS A 23 -14.15 50.13 64.00
N LYS A 24 -15.00 50.66 63.13
CA LYS A 24 -16.42 50.91 63.42
C LYS A 24 -17.26 49.64 63.33
N VAL A 25 -16.93 48.73 62.40
CA VAL A 25 -17.49 47.37 62.34
C VAL A 25 -17.01 46.53 63.53
N LEU A 26 -15.72 46.61 63.88
CA LEU A 26 -15.16 45.98 65.06
C LEU A 26 -15.85 46.51 66.32
N GLY A 27 -16.04 47.83 66.44
CA GLY A 27 -16.80 48.46 67.54
C GLY A 27 -18.30 48.13 67.56
N SER A 28 -18.87 47.72 66.42
CA SER A 28 -20.25 47.22 66.33
C SER A 28 -20.34 45.73 66.68
N LEU A 29 -19.26 44.96 66.48
CA LEU A 29 -19.07 43.59 66.98
C LEU A 29 -18.67 43.58 68.46
N GLU A 30 -18.07 44.67 68.94
CA GLU A 30 -17.72 44.98 70.33
C GLU A 30 -18.94 45.40 71.17
N THR A 31 -20.16 45.05 70.77
CA THR A 31 -21.22 44.77 71.74
C THR A 31 -20.80 43.53 72.52
N LYS A 32 -20.02 43.83 73.56
CA LYS A 32 -19.63 43.02 74.72
C LYS A 32 -20.37 41.68 74.73
N LEU A 33 -19.59 40.59 74.66
CA LEU A 33 -19.94 39.40 75.44
C LEU A 33 -20.17 39.95 76.85
N ASP A 34 -21.42 40.16 77.23
CA ASP A 34 -21.73 40.83 78.49
C ASP A 34 -21.05 39.96 79.57
N SER A 35 -20.10 40.55 80.29
CA SER A 35 -19.41 39.86 81.38
C SER A 35 -20.42 39.31 82.38
N THR A 36 -21.61 39.91 82.43
CA THR A 36 -22.77 39.42 83.18
C THR A 36 -23.27 38.07 82.63
N THR A 37 -23.43 37.90 81.31
CA THR A 37 -23.86 36.63 80.71
C THR A 37 -22.81 35.52 80.83
N VAL A 38 -21.52 35.85 80.74
CA VAL A 38 -20.46 34.86 81.01
C VAL A 38 -20.45 34.47 82.48
N ASN A 39 -20.64 35.42 83.39
CA ASN A 39 -20.75 35.14 84.81
C ASN A 39 -22.02 34.35 85.16
N GLU A 40 -23.14 34.57 84.48
CA GLU A 40 -24.38 33.78 84.64
C GLU A 40 -24.18 32.34 84.17
N ILE A 41 -23.52 32.14 83.01
CA ILE A 41 -23.15 30.80 82.52
C ILE A 41 -22.14 30.14 83.47
N LEU A 42 -21.18 30.90 84.01
CA LEU A 42 -20.20 30.40 84.97
C LEU A 42 -20.86 30.05 86.31
N GLU A 43 -21.79 30.86 86.82
CA GLU A 43 -22.56 30.59 88.04
C GLU A 43 -23.48 29.37 87.88
N GLN A 44 -24.10 29.21 86.71
CA GLN A 44 -24.87 28.01 86.40
C GLN A 44 -23.96 26.78 86.35
N LEU A 45 -22.81 26.85 85.66
CA LEU A 45 -21.82 25.76 85.63
C LEU A 45 -21.18 25.45 86.99
N ILE A 46 -21.04 26.45 87.88
CA ILE A 46 -20.57 26.26 89.26
C ILE A 46 -21.64 25.58 90.10
N LYS A 47 -22.93 25.96 89.98
CA LYS A 47 -24.04 25.21 90.58
C LYS A 47 -24.09 23.75 90.10
N VAL A 48 -23.83 23.51 88.82
CA VAL A 48 -23.70 22.16 88.24
C VAL A 48 -22.58 21.35 88.93
N ALA A 49 -21.48 21.99 89.31
CA ALA A 49 -20.34 21.34 89.94
C ALA A 49 -20.53 21.10 91.45
N GLU A 50 -21.33 21.93 92.14
CA GLU A 50 -21.52 21.85 93.59
C GLU A 50 -22.70 20.94 94.02
N ASP A 51 -23.79 20.84 93.25
CA ASP A 51 -25.01 20.12 93.66
C ASP A 51 -25.17 18.69 93.11
N GLY A 52 -24.27 18.19 92.25
CA GLY A 52 -24.11 16.76 91.94
C GLY A 52 -25.29 16.00 91.28
N GLU A 53 -26.48 16.60 91.14
CA GLU A 53 -27.62 16.07 90.40
C GLU A 53 -28.39 17.23 89.73
N ILE A 54 -28.07 17.53 88.46
CA ILE A 54 -28.94 18.39 87.63
C ILE A 54 -30.21 17.61 87.28
N THR A 55 -31.38 18.24 87.43
CA THR A 55 -32.60 17.67 86.83
C THR A 55 -32.55 17.86 85.31
N ILE A 56 -32.97 16.84 84.53
CA ILE A 56 -32.95 16.90 83.04
C ILE A 56 -33.58 18.19 82.49
N ALA A 57 -34.55 18.77 83.19
CA ALA A 57 -35.20 20.03 82.83
C ALA A 57 -34.23 21.23 82.80
N GLU A 58 -33.35 21.36 83.79
CA GLU A 58 -32.41 22.49 83.90
C GLU A 58 -31.25 22.39 82.89
N ALA A 59 -30.81 21.17 82.58
CA ALA A 59 -29.84 20.93 81.51
C ALA A 59 -30.41 21.31 80.14
N ILE A 60 -31.69 20.99 79.89
CA ILE A 60 -32.38 21.36 78.64
C ILE A 60 -32.54 22.88 78.54
N GLU A 61 -32.85 23.58 79.64
CA GLU A 61 -32.94 25.04 79.64
C GLU A 61 -31.60 25.70 79.30
N THR A 62 -30.51 25.20 79.87
CA THR A 62 -29.15 25.69 79.59
C THR A 62 -28.74 25.44 78.14
N LEU A 63 -29.05 24.26 77.60
CA LEU A 63 -28.77 23.91 76.19
C LEU A 63 -29.57 24.77 75.22
N ASN A 64 -30.87 24.99 75.49
CA ASN A 64 -31.71 25.85 74.66
C ASN A 64 -31.23 27.31 74.66
N PHE A 65 -30.75 27.81 75.80
CA PHE A 65 -30.17 29.14 75.89
C PHE A 65 -28.86 29.26 75.08
N LEU A 66 -28.01 28.24 75.14
CA LEU A 66 -26.78 28.18 74.34
C LEU A 66 -27.07 28.12 72.84
N ASP A 67 -28.01 27.27 72.42
CA ASP A 67 -28.42 27.16 71.01
C ASP A 67 -28.98 28.49 70.49
N GLN A 68 -29.83 29.16 71.27
CA GLN A 68 -30.33 30.49 70.91
C GLN A 68 -29.19 31.50 70.72
N LYS A 69 -28.17 31.48 71.59
CA LYS A 69 -27.02 32.39 71.46
C LYS A 69 -26.12 32.07 70.27
N ILE A 70 -25.99 30.79 69.91
CA ILE A 70 -25.26 30.35 68.72
C ILE A 70 -26.00 30.80 67.47
N GLU A 71 -27.33 30.66 67.42
CA GLU A 71 -28.15 31.14 66.30
C GLU A 71 -28.07 32.66 66.14
N GLU A 72 -28.22 33.42 67.23
CA GLU A 72 -28.10 34.89 67.23
C GLU A 72 -26.73 35.35 66.66
N ARG A 73 -25.64 34.68 67.05
CA ARG A 73 -24.29 35.00 66.58
C ARG A 73 -24.07 34.58 65.12
N THR A 74 -24.57 33.43 64.73
CA THR A 74 -24.45 32.95 63.34
C THR A 74 -25.22 33.86 62.39
N SER A 75 -26.40 34.32 62.79
CA SER A 75 -27.21 35.29 62.03
C SER A 75 -26.49 36.62 61.86
N ALA A 76 -25.95 37.18 62.96
CA ALA A 76 -25.17 38.42 62.91
C ALA A 76 -23.90 38.29 62.03
N PHE A 77 -23.28 37.12 62.01
CA PHE A 77 -22.11 36.85 61.17
C PHE A 77 -22.48 36.79 59.68
N ASN A 78 -23.60 36.15 59.36
CA ASN A 78 -24.12 36.08 58.00
C ASN A 78 -24.53 37.47 57.48
N GLU A 79 -25.20 38.28 58.29
CA GLU A 79 -25.50 39.68 57.92
C GLU A 79 -24.23 40.50 57.66
N ALA A 80 -23.18 40.32 58.47
CA ALA A 80 -21.90 40.99 58.25
C ALA A 80 -21.23 40.56 56.93
N ILE A 81 -21.33 39.28 56.55
CA ILE A 81 -20.84 38.76 55.28
C ILE A 81 -21.65 39.34 54.11
N GLU A 82 -22.97 39.39 54.21
CA GLU A 82 -23.83 39.96 53.17
C GLU A 82 -23.58 41.46 52.98
N ILE A 83 -23.41 42.21 54.07
CA ILE A 83 -23.04 43.64 54.02
C ILE A 83 -21.67 43.81 53.36
N ALA A 84 -20.69 42.98 53.70
CA ALA A 84 -19.37 43.02 53.08
C ALA A 84 -19.45 42.71 51.57
N ALA A 85 -20.16 41.65 51.18
CA ALA A 85 -20.34 41.27 49.79
C ALA A 85 -21.07 42.36 48.97
N ALA A 86 -22.15 42.94 49.51
CA ALA A 86 -22.89 44.03 48.89
C ALA A 86 -22.06 45.32 48.77
N ALA A 87 -21.11 45.54 49.69
CA ALA A 87 -20.12 46.62 49.63
C ALA A 87 -18.94 46.33 48.68
N GLY A 88 -18.96 45.23 47.91
CA GLY A 88 -17.92 44.88 46.96
C GLY A 88 -16.67 44.24 47.58
N ALA A 89 -16.77 43.75 48.82
CA ALA A 89 -15.71 42.98 49.44
C ALA A 89 -15.42 41.70 48.62
N GLY A 90 -14.33 41.76 47.84
CA GLY A 90 -13.87 40.67 46.97
C GLY A 90 -13.76 41.11 45.50
N ALA A 91 -14.42 42.20 45.10
CA ALA A 91 -14.44 42.70 43.73
C ALA A 91 -13.06 43.17 43.21
N ASN A 92 -12.19 43.62 44.12
CA ASN A 92 -10.80 44.02 43.81
C ASN A 92 -9.76 42.92 44.10
N GLY A 93 -10.19 41.68 44.36
CA GLY A 93 -9.29 40.52 44.45
C GLY A 93 -8.51 40.32 45.76
N TRP A 94 -8.77 41.09 46.82
CA TRP A 94 -8.07 40.95 48.11
C TRP A 94 -8.33 39.61 48.82
N THR A 95 -9.42 38.91 48.51
CA THR A 95 -9.67 37.54 49.00
C THR A 95 -8.64 36.53 48.46
N ALA A 96 -8.02 36.81 47.30
CA ALA A 96 -6.95 35.99 46.73
C ALA A 96 -5.56 36.27 47.35
N ASP A 97 -5.43 37.31 48.18
CA ASP A 97 -4.21 37.62 48.92
C ASP A 97 -4.27 37.11 50.38
N LEU A 98 -5.46 36.74 50.87
CA LEU A 98 -5.69 36.25 52.25
C LEU A 98 -5.47 34.74 52.43
N VAL A 99 -5.70 33.96 51.38
CA VAL A 99 -5.47 32.50 51.42
C VAL A 99 -4.07 32.23 50.91
N VAL A 100 -3.20 31.80 51.82
CA VAL A 100 -1.81 31.40 51.54
C VAL A 100 -1.66 29.90 51.71
N ASP A 101 -1.07 29.26 50.70
CA ASP A 101 -0.53 27.90 50.79
C ASP A 101 1.00 27.99 50.78
N GLY A 102 1.59 27.81 51.96
CA GLY A 102 3.00 28.08 52.21
C GLY A 102 3.38 29.53 51.86
N ASN A 103 4.25 29.69 50.86
CA ASN A 103 4.86 30.98 50.50
C ASN A 103 4.10 31.70 49.37
N LYS A 104 2.99 31.11 48.90
CA LYS A 104 2.26 31.59 47.72
C LYS A 104 0.86 32.04 48.10
N THR A 105 0.48 33.21 47.60
CA THR A 105 -0.90 33.71 47.66
C THR A 105 -1.79 33.00 46.64
N GLN A 106 -3.09 32.90 46.89
CA GLN A 106 -4.06 32.36 45.92
C GLN A 106 -4.01 33.09 44.57
N LYS A 107 -3.68 34.39 44.55
CA LYS A 107 -3.41 35.16 43.32
C LYS A 107 -2.24 34.59 42.52
N GLN A 108 -1.13 34.27 43.18
CA GLN A 108 0.02 33.63 42.53
C GLN A 108 -0.29 32.20 42.09
N ILE A 109 -1.14 31.47 42.82
CA ILE A 109 -1.60 30.13 42.43
C ILE A 109 -2.45 30.21 41.14
N ASN A 110 -3.43 31.10 41.09
CA ASN A 110 -4.32 31.25 39.92
C ASN A 110 -3.58 31.79 38.69
N ALA A 111 -2.65 32.74 38.87
CA ALA A 111 -1.80 33.23 37.78
C ALA A 111 -0.91 32.11 37.19
N ASN A 112 -0.40 31.22 38.05
CA ASN A 112 0.40 30.07 37.64
C ASN A 112 -0.36 28.98 36.88
N GLN A 113 -1.70 28.97 36.96
CA GLN A 113 -2.59 28.04 36.26
C GLN A 113 -3.03 28.55 34.87
N ASN A 114 -3.04 29.87 34.65
CA ASN A 114 -3.54 30.49 33.42
C ASN A 114 -2.47 30.83 32.37
N GLU A 115 -1.17 30.77 32.71
CA GLU A 115 -0.12 30.81 31.69
C GLU A 115 -0.04 29.45 30.98
N ARG A 116 -0.08 29.44 29.63
CA ARG A 116 0.35 28.28 28.83
C ARG A 116 1.82 27.99 29.18
N LYS A 117 2.04 27.17 30.19
CA LYS A 117 3.32 26.55 30.44
C LYS A 117 3.49 25.48 29.38
N SER A 118 4.60 25.52 28.65
CA SER A 118 5.25 24.26 28.28
C SER A 118 5.36 23.53 29.61
N VAL A 119 4.55 22.48 29.77
CA VAL A 119 4.57 21.70 31.00
C VAL A 119 5.88 20.95 30.91
N LYS A 120 6.96 21.51 31.46
CA LYS A 120 8.07 20.69 31.94
C LYS A 120 7.41 19.68 32.87
N LEU A 121 7.20 18.45 32.41
CA LEU A 121 6.63 17.40 33.22
C LEU A 121 7.69 16.98 34.25
N TRP A 122 7.29 17.06 35.52
CA TRP A 122 8.13 16.77 36.67
C TRP A 122 8.14 15.24 36.87
N SER A 123 9.36 14.68 36.91
CA SER A 123 9.79 13.39 37.49
C SER A 123 9.08 12.05 37.20
N ASP A 124 7.85 11.98 36.70
CA ASP A 124 7.04 10.74 36.82
C ASP A 124 6.76 10.02 35.48
N GLY A 125 7.27 10.55 34.35
CA GLY A 125 7.25 9.88 33.05
C GLY A 125 5.95 10.03 32.23
N ILE A 126 6.02 9.70 30.93
CA ILE A 126 4.90 9.87 29.98
C ILE A 126 3.59 9.15 30.38
N VAL A 127 3.67 7.97 31.02
CA VAL A 127 2.50 7.19 31.44
C VAL A 127 1.74 7.91 32.56
N ASP A 128 2.46 8.46 33.54
CA ASP A 128 1.85 9.27 34.59
C ASP A 128 1.26 10.56 34.01
N ALA A 129 1.96 11.21 33.09
CA ALA A 129 1.45 12.41 32.42
C ALA A 129 0.13 12.15 31.70
N LEU A 130 0.03 11.03 30.98
CA LEU A 130 -1.21 10.63 30.29
C LEU A 130 -2.33 10.25 31.27
N SER A 131 -2.04 9.93 32.53
CA SER A 131 -3.10 9.75 33.54
C SER A 131 -3.75 11.08 33.96
N LYS A 132 -3.03 12.20 33.81
CA LYS A 132 -3.43 13.54 34.27
C LYS A 132 -3.89 14.45 33.12
N TYR A 133 -3.36 14.23 31.92
CA TYR A 133 -3.56 15.10 30.77
C TYR A 133 -3.96 14.32 29.52
N ASP A 134 -4.72 14.99 28.66
CA ASP A 134 -5.15 14.45 27.38
C ASP A 134 -4.17 14.78 26.25
N ASN A 135 -3.37 15.84 26.40
CA ASN A 135 -2.38 16.22 25.41
C ASN A 135 -1.03 16.32 26.12
N VAL A 136 -0.15 15.37 25.85
CA VAL A 136 1.17 15.31 26.46
C VAL A 136 2.21 15.66 25.41
N ASP A 137 2.88 16.80 25.61
CA ASP A 137 4.08 17.18 24.86
C ASP A 137 5.28 16.99 25.79
N PHE A 138 6.21 16.11 25.42
CA PHE A 138 7.34 15.77 26.29
C PHE A 138 8.67 16.21 25.66
N ASP A 139 9.53 16.80 26.50
CA ASP A 139 10.76 17.50 26.09
C ASP A 139 12.06 16.79 26.57
N TYR A 140 11.99 15.48 26.83
CA TYR A 140 13.15 14.70 27.25
C TYR A 140 13.01 13.23 26.81
N ASN A 141 14.12 12.49 26.76
CA ASN A 141 14.08 11.07 26.41
C ASN A 141 13.46 10.25 27.55
N GLU A 142 12.58 9.31 27.20
CA GLU A 142 11.88 8.44 28.14
C GLU A 142 12.32 6.99 27.96
N THR A 143 12.47 6.27 29.07
CA THR A 143 12.69 4.83 29.06
C THR A 143 11.42 4.11 29.51
N LEU A 144 10.94 3.19 28.68
CA LEU A 144 9.69 2.48 28.88
C LEU A 144 9.94 1.01 29.16
N THR A 145 9.25 0.47 30.16
CA THR A 145 9.22 -0.98 30.46
C THR A 145 7.90 -1.64 30.04
N SER A 146 6.91 -0.84 29.65
CA SER A 146 5.59 -1.26 29.16
C SER A 146 5.08 -0.31 28.06
N PRO A 147 4.09 -0.72 27.24
CA PRO A 147 3.49 0.14 26.21
C PRO A 147 2.80 1.38 26.79
N VAL A 148 2.86 2.48 26.03
CA VAL A 148 2.10 3.71 26.31
C VAL A 148 0.68 3.56 25.75
N ASN A 149 -0.32 3.53 26.63
CA ASN A 149 -1.73 3.41 26.24
C ASN A 149 -2.38 4.77 26.06
N LEU A 150 -3.00 5.00 24.89
CA LEU A 150 -3.76 6.19 24.54
C LEU A 150 -5.25 5.85 24.57
N SER A 151 -5.90 6.21 25.68
CA SER A 151 -7.36 6.14 25.81
C SER A 151 -8.04 7.32 25.11
N THR A 152 -9.37 7.45 25.24
CA THR A 152 -10.15 8.46 24.51
C THR A 152 -9.61 9.88 24.68
N SER A 153 -9.43 10.57 23.54
CA SER A 153 -8.91 11.94 23.43
C SER A 153 -7.44 12.14 23.83
N LYS A 154 -6.67 11.07 24.04
CA LYS A 154 -5.25 11.17 24.42
C LYS A 154 -4.31 11.28 23.21
N ASN A 155 -3.43 12.27 23.27
CA ASN A 155 -2.46 12.62 22.23
C ASN A 155 -1.06 12.74 22.83
N ILE A 156 -0.06 12.30 22.06
CA ILE A 156 1.34 12.49 22.41
C ILE A 156 2.09 13.23 21.29
N THR A 157 2.85 14.23 21.68
CA THR A 157 3.77 14.95 20.81
C THR A 157 5.13 15.06 21.46
N SER A 158 6.15 15.25 20.63
CA SER A 158 7.49 15.63 21.07
C SER A 158 8.23 16.35 19.96
N ASN A 159 9.34 16.98 20.32
CA ASN A 159 10.30 17.55 19.37
C ASN A 159 11.50 16.60 19.14
N SER A 160 11.21 15.41 18.61
CA SER A 160 12.17 14.34 18.27
C SER A 160 12.87 13.67 19.45
N HIS A 161 12.28 13.72 20.65
CA HIS A 161 12.81 12.98 21.80
C HIS A 161 12.56 11.47 21.66
N THR A 162 13.41 10.70 22.31
CA THR A 162 13.41 9.24 22.23
C THR A 162 12.44 8.61 23.22
N LEU A 163 11.54 7.76 22.74
CA LEU A 163 10.88 6.72 23.54
C LEU A 163 11.68 5.42 23.40
N ASN A 164 12.42 5.06 24.45
CA ASN A 164 13.29 3.88 24.50
C ASN A 164 12.61 2.75 25.26
N GLN A 165 12.05 1.79 24.53
CA GLN A 165 11.46 0.60 25.12
C GLN A 165 12.55 -0.46 25.33
N THR A 166 12.82 -0.81 26.59
CA THR A 166 13.95 -1.69 26.98
C THR A 166 13.54 -3.11 27.35
N THR A 167 12.26 -3.45 27.18
CA THR A 167 11.72 -4.80 27.40
C THR A 167 11.20 -5.34 26.09
N PRO A 168 11.25 -6.66 25.86
CA PRO A 168 10.81 -7.30 24.62
C PRO A 168 9.27 -7.24 24.52
N THR A 169 8.77 -6.07 24.10
CA THR A 169 7.40 -5.86 23.67
C THR A 169 7.40 -5.40 22.22
N THR A 170 6.46 -5.93 21.48
CA THR A 170 6.29 -5.60 20.07
C THR A 170 5.61 -4.26 19.84
N ILE A 171 5.04 -3.64 20.88
CA ILE A 171 4.30 -2.36 20.85
C ILE A 171 4.91 -1.36 21.82
N VAL A 172 5.13 -0.13 21.35
CA VAL A 172 5.62 1.00 22.14
C VAL A 172 4.47 1.96 22.47
N VAL A 173 3.63 2.29 21.47
CA VAL A 173 2.46 3.15 21.63
C VAL A 173 1.21 2.43 21.13
N GLU A 174 0.16 2.40 21.94
CA GLU A 174 -1.09 1.73 21.61
C GLU A 174 -2.30 2.64 21.85
N SER A 175 -3.11 2.89 20.82
CA SER A 175 -4.40 3.57 20.96
C SER A 175 -5.52 2.57 21.14
N GLU A 176 -6.40 2.84 22.10
CA GLU A 176 -7.56 2.00 22.40
C GLU A 176 -8.66 2.11 21.34
N TYR A 177 -9.56 1.12 21.32
CA TYR A 177 -10.68 1.07 20.38
C TYR A 177 -11.67 2.24 20.56
N ALA A 178 -11.94 2.64 21.80
CA ALA A 178 -12.85 3.73 22.13
C ALA A 178 -12.25 5.13 21.91
N ALA A 179 -11.03 5.23 21.37
CA ALA A 179 -10.44 6.51 21.06
C ALA A 179 -11.28 7.25 20.00
N THR A 180 -11.37 8.58 20.11
CA THR A 180 -12.08 9.45 19.16
C THR A 180 -11.10 9.98 18.13
N ASP A 181 -10.23 10.91 18.52
CA ASP A 181 -9.16 11.44 17.69
C ASP A 181 -7.82 11.21 18.39
N THR A 182 -6.86 10.59 17.70
CA THR A 182 -5.54 10.25 18.25
C THR A 182 -4.43 10.87 17.41
N VAL A 183 -3.49 11.55 18.06
CA VAL A 183 -2.29 12.12 17.46
C VAL A 183 -1.05 11.56 18.13
N VAL A 184 -0.14 11.01 17.33
CA VAL A 184 1.21 10.59 17.73
C VAL A 184 2.21 11.31 16.84
N ALA A 185 3.00 12.23 17.39
CA ALA A 185 3.85 13.08 16.56
C ALA A 185 5.25 13.36 17.10
N GLY A 186 6.22 13.43 16.20
CA GLY A 186 7.54 14.00 16.48
C GLY A 186 8.40 13.15 17.42
N LEU A 187 8.31 11.82 17.30
CA LEU A 187 8.99 10.89 18.20
C LEU A 187 10.17 10.22 17.49
N HIS A 188 11.22 9.94 18.25
CA HIS A 188 12.17 8.89 17.90
C HIS A 188 11.84 7.66 18.75
N ILE A 189 11.57 6.52 18.14
CA ILE A 189 11.20 5.31 18.85
C ILE A 189 12.33 4.30 18.73
N LEU A 190 12.86 3.87 19.88
CA LEU A 190 13.84 2.80 19.99
C LEU A 190 13.15 1.60 20.65
N GLN A 191 13.16 0.46 19.97
CA GLN A 191 12.46 -0.76 20.41
C GLN A 191 13.45 -1.87 20.73
N ASP A 192 13.18 -2.64 21.78
CA ASP A 192 13.86 -3.91 22.00
C ASP A 192 13.50 -4.91 20.88
N LYS A 193 14.52 -5.38 20.15
CA LYS A 193 14.41 -6.28 18.99
C LYS A 193 14.52 -7.76 19.36
N SER A 194 14.68 -8.09 20.65
CA SER A 194 14.86 -9.47 21.15
C SER A 194 13.55 -10.25 21.28
N GLY A 195 12.40 -9.57 21.16
CA GLY A 195 11.08 -10.20 21.15
C GLY A 195 10.83 -11.07 19.91
N PRO A 196 9.93 -12.06 20.01
CA PRO A 196 9.58 -12.90 18.87
C PRO A 196 8.69 -12.14 17.88
N ILE A 197 8.98 -12.27 16.58
CA ILE A 197 8.09 -11.83 15.49
C ILE A 197 7.08 -12.94 15.24
N THR A 198 5.80 -12.76 15.59
CA THR A 198 4.80 -13.86 15.52
C THR A 198 3.59 -13.56 14.66
N GLY A 199 3.73 -13.35 13.34
CA GLY A 199 2.60 -12.98 12.46
C GLY A 199 1.28 -13.72 12.76
N GLY A 200 0.23 -12.98 13.12
CA GLY A 200 -1.06 -13.54 13.54
C GLY A 200 -2.15 -12.47 13.64
N THR A 201 -3.42 -12.88 13.67
CA THR A 201 -4.63 -12.01 13.66
C THR A 201 -4.75 -11.03 14.82
N ASN A 202 -4.00 -11.25 15.90
CA ASN A 202 -3.95 -10.34 17.06
C ASN A 202 -3.09 -9.09 16.79
N ASN A 203 -2.30 -9.05 15.71
CA ASN A 203 -1.45 -7.93 15.27
C ASN A 203 -0.65 -7.30 16.41
N ASN A 204 -0.08 -8.11 17.30
CA ASN A 204 0.86 -7.60 18.28
C ASN A 204 2.23 -7.43 17.62
N HIS A 205 2.31 -6.85 16.43
CA HIS A 205 3.57 -6.71 15.66
C HIS A 205 3.73 -5.32 15.06
N ALA A 206 3.56 -4.27 15.88
CA ALA A 206 3.72 -2.89 15.44
C ALA A 206 4.23 -2.00 16.57
N VAL A 207 5.21 -1.16 16.28
CA VAL A 207 5.77 -0.17 17.21
C VAL A 207 4.70 0.85 17.64
N VAL A 208 3.87 1.31 16.69
CA VAL A 208 2.68 2.12 16.98
C VAL A 208 1.45 1.38 16.46
N LYS A 209 0.47 1.17 17.33
CA LYS A 209 -0.77 0.47 17.01
C LYS A 209 -1.97 1.35 17.30
N ILE A 210 -2.89 1.45 16.35
CA ILE A 210 -4.14 2.20 16.48
C ILE A 210 -5.31 1.22 16.38
N LYS A 211 -5.98 0.89 17.50
CA LYS A 211 -7.09 -0.07 17.51
C LYS A 211 -8.44 0.52 17.09
N GLY A 212 -8.64 1.83 17.22
CA GLY A 212 -9.91 2.53 16.94
C GLY A 212 -9.71 3.98 16.50
N GLY A 213 -10.71 4.85 16.69
CA GLY A 213 -10.60 6.26 16.29
C GLY A 213 -11.38 6.66 15.04
N LEU A 214 -12.05 7.80 15.11
CA LEU A 214 -12.61 8.47 13.95
C LEU A 214 -11.48 9.09 13.11
N ARG A 215 -10.56 9.86 13.73
CA ARG A 215 -9.46 10.53 13.03
C ARG A 215 -8.13 10.29 13.73
N ASN A 216 -7.25 9.53 13.08
CA ASN A 216 -5.94 9.20 13.63
C ASN A 216 -4.84 9.81 12.78
N THR A 217 -3.86 10.46 13.41
CA THR A 217 -2.71 11.05 12.75
C THR A 217 -1.42 10.57 13.41
N ILE A 218 -0.56 9.93 12.63
CA ILE A 218 0.82 9.61 13.01
C ILE A 218 1.75 10.43 12.13
N LYS A 219 2.68 11.21 12.70
CA LYS A 219 3.55 12.05 11.88
C LYS A 219 4.93 12.30 12.45
N ASN A 220 5.90 12.55 11.58
CA ASN A 220 7.26 12.93 11.97
C ASN A 220 7.86 11.90 12.95
N ILE A 221 7.79 10.61 12.60
CA ILE A 221 8.29 9.52 13.44
C ILE A 221 9.56 8.97 12.83
N VAL A 222 10.60 8.82 13.64
CA VAL A 222 11.74 7.96 13.32
C VAL A 222 11.60 6.72 14.19
N SER A 223 11.60 5.53 13.57
CA SER A 223 11.51 4.26 14.30
C SER A 223 12.72 3.40 13.98
N ASP A 224 13.49 3.11 15.02
CA ASP A 224 14.51 2.08 15.06
C ASP A 224 14.00 0.92 15.94
N GLY A 225 13.00 0.24 15.40
CA GLY A 225 12.42 -0.94 16.01
C GLY A 225 12.37 -2.13 15.07
N GLN A 226 11.86 -3.25 15.54
CA GLN A 226 11.74 -4.48 14.75
C GLN A 226 10.54 -4.40 13.79
N LEU A 227 9.54 -3.58 14.12
CA LEU A 227 8.21 -3.60 13.51
C LEU A 227 7.75 -2.19 13.11
N GLY A 228 6.69 -2.12 12.31
CA GLY A 228 6.21 -0.89 11.71
C GLY A 228 5.03 -0.24 12.44
N ILE A 229 4.09 0.33 11.69
CA ILE A 229 2.87 0.96 12.22
C ILE A 229 1.66 0.13 11.79
N SER A 230 0.65 -0.02 12.64
CA SER A 230 -0.59 -0.72 12.29
C SER A 230 -1.83 0.12 12.59
N PHE A 231 -2.70 0.29 11.59
CA PHE A 231 -4.04 0.84 11.74
C PHE A 231 -5.05 -0.32 11.76
N GLY A 232 -5.50 -0.71 12.96
CA GLY A 232 -6.57 -1.67 13.23
C GLY A 232 -6.15 -3.00 13.89
N MET A 233 -7.13 -3.84 14.25
CA MET A 233 -6.95 -5.11 14.96
C MET A 233 -8.07 -6.12 14.65
N GLY A 234 -7.80 -7.42 14.87
CA GLY A 234 -8.80 -8.41 15.28
C GLY A 234 -9.21 -9.46 14.23
N GLU A 235 -9.67 -10.60 14.74
CA GLU A 235 -10.25 -11.70 13.96
C GLU A 235 -11.52 -11.29 13.20
N VAL A 236 -11.97 -12.15 12.28
CA VAL A 236 -13.21 -11.96 11.51
C VAL A 236 -14.41 -11.89 12.46
N GLY A 237 -15.18 -10.79 12.40
CA GLY A 237 -16.44 -10.63 13.15
C GLY A 237 -16.37 -9.79 14.43
N ALA A 238 -15.18 -9.38 14.89
CA ALA A 238 -15.04 -8.49 16.03
C ALA A 238 -15.58 -7.07 15.72
N SER A 239 -16.19 -6.41 16.70
CA SER A 239 -16.63 -4.99 16.62
C SER A 239 -15.51 -4.01 16.34
N ASP A 240 -14.26 -4.47 16.37
CA ASP A 240 -13.04 -3.73 16.64
C ASP A 240 -12.34 -3.20 15.38
N ARG A 241 -13.00 -3.26 14.22
CA ARG A 241 -12.49 -2.77 12.92
C ARG A 241 -13.06 -1.41 12.54
N ARG A 242 -12.77 -0.36 13.33
CA ARG A 242 -13.46 0.95 13.17
C ARG A 242 -12.57 2.17 13.00
N SER A 243 -11.25 2.05 12.87
CA SER A 243 -10.45 3.23 12.56
C SER A 243 -10.85 3.76 11.18
N LYS A 244 -11.39 4.99 11.13
CA LYS A 244 -12.09 5.46 9.93
C LYS A 244 -11.20 6.28 9.03
N PHE A 245 -10.62 7.37 9.55
CA PHE A 245 -9.75 8.29 8.81
C PHE A 245 -8.36 8.27 9.42
N ASN A 246 -7.43 7.58 8.77
CA ASN A 246 -6.07 7.43 9.25
C ASN A 246 -5.12 8.16 8.32
N THR A 247 -4.15 8.87 8.89
CA THR A 247 -3.07 9.49 8.13
C THR A 247 -1.74 9.20 8.80
N ALA A 248 -0.75 8.73 8.03
CA ALA A 248 0.63 8.56 8.48
C ALA A 248 1.57 9.35 7.55
N TYR A 249 2.45 10.21 8.07
CA TYR A 249 3.38 10.91 7.18
C TYR A 249 4.71 11.33 7.79
N ASN A 250 5.71 11.50 6.93
CA ASN A 250 7.09 11.81 7.34
C ASN A 250 7.59 10.76 8.35
N ILE A 251 7.62 9.50 7.93
CA ILE A 251 8.01 8.40 8.80
C ILE A 251 9.25 7.73 8.23
N ALA A 252 10.29 7.59 9.05
CA ALA A 252 11.51 6.89 8.70
C ALA A 252 11.66 5.64 9.55
N PHE A 253 11.73 4.49 8.90
CA PHE A 253 11.99 3.21 9.53
C PHE A 253 13.45 2.80 9.25
N LEU A 254 14.28 2.82 10.31
CA LEU A 254 15.74 2.68 10.19
C LEU A 254 16.26 1.25 10.28
N ASN A 255 15.58 0.37 11.00
CA ASN A 255 15.94 -1.06 11.14
C ASN A 255 14.68 -1.91 11.37
N THR A 256 13.56 -1.58 10.72
CA THR A 256 12.34 -2.38 10.84
C THR A 256 12.30 -3.51 9.83
N HIS A 257 11.65 -4.61 10.22
CA HIS A 257 11.27 -5.65 9.27
C HIS A 257 9.99 -5.29 8.51
N MET A 258 9.18 -4.33 8.98
CA MET A 258 7.85 -3.96 8.47
C MET A 258 7.64 -2.45 8.34
N GLY A 259 6.78 -2.02 7.41
CA GLY A 259 6.35 -0.63 7.21
C GLY A 259 4.97 -0.33 7.80
N VAL A 260 4.09 0.35 7.06
CA VAL A 260 2.74 0.67 7.55
C VAL A 260 1.73 -0.38 7.08
N GLU A 261 0.95 -0.89 8.03
CA GLU A 261 -0.06 -1.91 7.85
C GLU A 261 -1.47 -1.33 8.05
N HIS A 262 -2.39 -1.65 7.13
CA HIS A 262 -3.76 -1.11 7.08
C HIS A 262 -4.79 -2.25 7.24
N ILE A 263 -5.23 -2.53 8.47
CA ILE A 263 -6.10 -3.68 8.80
C ILE A 263 -7.50 -3.21 9.18
N GLY A 264 -8.49 -3.51 8.36
CA GLY A 264 -9.90 -3.20 8.63
C GLY A 264 -10.23 -1.70 8.67
N ALA A 265 -9.27 -0.83 8.36
CA ALA A 265 -9.43 0.62 8.33
C ALA A 265 -10.05 1.11 7.02
N SER A 266 -10.97 2.08 7.08
CA SER A 266 -11.76 2.51 5.90
C SER A 266 -11.05 3.49 4.97
N TYR A 267 -10.43 4.54 5.51
CA TYR A 267 -9.78 5.59 4.71
C TYR A 267 -8.39 5.83 5.24
N ASN A 268 -7.38 5.42 4.49
CA ASN A 268 -5.98 5.49 4.91
C ASN A 268 -5.21 6.35 3.93
N HIS A 269 -4.35 7.23 4.44
CA HIS A 269 -3.42 7.96 3.61
C HIS A 269 -2.04 7.95 4.23
N THR A 270 -1.08 7.34 3.55
CA THR A 270 0.32 7.38 3.96
C THR A 270 1.13 8.17 2.94
N ARG A 271 2.03 9.04 3.40
CA ARG A 271 2.89 9.81 2.51
C ARG A 271 4.27 9.98 3.11
N ASP A 272 5.28 10.09 2.26
CA ASP A 272 6.65 10.34 2.70
C ASP A 272 7.13 9.30 3.72
N ILE A 273 6.87 8.02 3.40
CA ILE A 273 7.31 6.89 4.21
C ILE A 273 8.61 6.32 3.65
N VAL A 274 9.64 6.28 4.49
CA VAL A 274 10.97 5.76 4.16
C VAL A 274 11.20 4.47 4.94
N VAL A 275 11.46 3.37 4.23
CA VAL A 275 11.82 2.08 4.83
C VAL A 275 13.21 1.71 4.35
N ALA A 276 14.17 1.75 5.25
CA ALA A 276 15.58 1.79 4.89
C ALA A 276 16.48 1.11 5.92
N PRO A 277 16.26 -0.18 6.25
CA PRO A 277 17.06 -0.91 7.22
C PRO A 277 18.55 -0.79 6.93
N THR A 278 19.34 -0.49 7.96
CA THR A 278 20.80 -0.24 7.84
C THR A 278 21.66 -1.36 8.39
N GLU A 279 21.18 -2.08 9.41
CA GLU A 279 21.94 -3.13 10.09
C GLU A 279 21.78 -4.52 9.47
N PHE A 280 20.67 -4.75 8.78
CA PHE A 280 20.32 -6.03 8.18
C PHE A 280 19.44 -5.84 6.96
N LYS A 281 19.26 -6.91 6.16
CA LYS A 281 18.27 -6.92 5.08
C LYS A 281 16.89 -7.20 5.66
N GLY A 282 15.96 -6.26 5.58
CA GLY A 282 14.63 -6.42 6.14
C GLY A 282 13.83 -7.51 5.42
N ILE A 283 12.91 -8.17 6.12
CA ILE A 283 12.29 -9.42 5.63
C ILE A 283 10.93 -9.18 4.96
N PHE A 284 10.09 -8.29 5.50
CA PHE A 284 8.68 -8.20 5.10
C PHE A 284 8.12 -6.77 5.13
N HIS A 285 8.13 -6.06 4.02
CA HIS A 285 7.32 -4.85 3.93
C HIS A 285 5.95 -5.21 3.35
N GLY A 286 4.94 -5.35 4.23
CA GLY A 286 3.57 -5.50 3.80
C GLY A 286 2.76 -4.25 4.11
N ILE A 287 2.23 -3.58 3.09
CA ILE A 287 0.92 -2.98 3.26
C ILE A 287 -0.03 -4.16 3.28
N ARG A 288 -0.27 -4.73 4.47
CA ARG A 288 -1.24 -5.81 4.61
C ARG A 288 -2.64 -5.20 4.58
N ILE A 289 -3.10 -4.93 3.37
CA ILE A 289 -4.43 -4.39 3.08
C ILE A 289 -5.42 -5.54 3.29
N THR A 290 -5.98 -5.69 4.50
CA THR A 290 -6.82 -6.86 4.76
C THR A 290 -8.02 -6.86 3.86
N GLY A 291 -8.25 -7.97 3.21
CA GLY A 291 -9.56 -8.38 2.77
C GLY A 291 -10.31 -9.28 3.74
N TYR A 292 -11.57 -9.54 3.40
CA TYR A 292 -12.47 -10.37 4.16
C TYR A 292 -11.90 -11.78 4.26
N ASP A 293 -11.71 -12.23 5.49
CA ASP A 293 -11.28 -13.60 5.75
C ASP A 293 -12.46 -14.58 5.91
N ASN A 294 -13.72 -14.14 5.72
CA ASN A 294 -14.87 -15.00 5.37
C ASN A 294 -16.02 -14.16 4.77
N ILE A 295 -16.43 -14.42 3.52
CA ILE A 295 -17.83 -14.21 3.08
C ILE A 295 -18.20 -15.36 2.14
N GLU A 296 -18.90 -16.35 2.70
CA GLU A 296 -20.05 -16.89 1.99
C GLU A 296 -21.21 -15.92 2.30
N ASN A 297 -21.86 -15.36 1.28
CA ASN A 297 -23.11 -14.58 1.37
C ASN A 297 -23.03 -13.02 1.46
N PRO A 298 -23.29 -12.30 0.35
CA PRO A 298 -23.42 -10.83 0.32
C PRO A 298 -24.70 -10.28 1.00
N ALA A 299 -25.51 -11.12 1.65
CA ALA A 299 -26.73 -10.71 2.35
C ALA A 299 -26.55 -10.47 3.87
N GLU A 300 -25.35 -10.67 4.43
CA GLU A 300 -25.12 -10.40 5.85
C GLU A 300 -25.03 -8.89 6.13
N THR A 301 -26.15 -8.32 6.56
CA THR A 301 -26.31 -6.92 7.00
C THR A 301 -25.57 -6.60 8.32
N ALA A 302 -24.96 -7.60 8.97
CA ALA A 302 -24.29 -7.45 10.27
C ALA A 302 -22.82 -6.99 10.17
N HIS A 303 -22.20 -7.12 9.00
CA HIS A 303 -20.78 -6.80 8.79
C HIS A 303 -20.63 -5.77 7.67
N ALA A 304 -20.53 -4.49 8.05
CA ALA A 304 -20.35 -3.40 7.11
C ALA A 304 -19.17 -3.69 6.17
N PRO A 305 -19.33 -3.53 4.84
CA PRO A 305 -18.23 -3.69 3.90
C PRO A 305 -17.11 -2.73 4.28
N ALA A 306 -15.96 -3.28 4.68
CA ALA A 306 -14.75 -2.51 4.83
C ALA A 306 -14.29 -2.08 3.43
N HIS A 307 -14.85 -0.99 2.92
CA HIS A 307 -14.32 -0.27 1.77
C HIS A 307 -13.04 0.42 2.23
N ALA A 308 -11.88 -0.25 2.12
CA ALA A 308 -10.60 0.41 2.38
C ALA A 308 -10.14 1.14 1.12
N ASN A 309 -10.09 2.46 1.20
CA ASN A 309 -9.40 3.29 0.22
C ASN A 309 -8.04 3.67 0.81
N SER A 310 -6.96 3.36 0.11
CA SER A 310 -5.61 3.76 0.52
C SER A 310 -4.91 4.57 -0.57
N GLY A 311 -4.30 5.68 -0.19
CA GLY A 311 -3.34 6.39 -1.02
C GLY A 311 -1.99 6.38 -0.33
N SER A 312 -0.95 5.89 -0.99
CA SER A 312 0.36 5.71 -0.34
C SER A 312 1.55 6.17 -1.17
N ASP A 313 2.53 6.81 -0.52
CA ASP A 313 3.83 7.15 -1.12
C ASP A 313 4.99 6.56 -0.30
N TYR A 314 5.79 5.71 -0.93
CA TYR A 314 6.89 4.98 -0.29
C TYR A 314 8.23 5.11 -1.00
N TYR A 315 9.29 5.23 -0.21
CA TYR A 315 10.66 4.93 -0.58
C TYR A 315 11.13 3.71 0.20
N ILE A 316 11.58 2.67 -0.50
CA ILE A 316 11.95 1.39 0.10
C ILE A 316 13.32 0.96 -0.39
N ARG A 317 14.21 0.59 0.53
CA ARG A 317 15.50 0.00 0.19
C ARG A 317 15.90 -1.16 1.08
N ASN A 318 16.80 -2.02 0.60
CA ASN A 318 17.45 -3.07 1.41
C ASN A 318 16.45 -4.03 2.10
N MET A 319 15.40 -4.40 1.39
CA MET A 319 14.36 -5.33 1.84
C MET A 319 14.34 -6.59 0.96
N THR A 320 13.90 -7.73 1.47
CA THR A 320 13.58 -8.90 0.64
C THR A 320 12.43 -8.56 -0.31
N ASN A 321 11.31 -8.04 0.22
CA ASN A 321 10.19 -7.58 -0.58
C ASN A 321 9.97 -6.08 -0.39
N GLY A 322 9.81 -5.35 -1.49
CA GLY A 322 9.50 -3.93 -1.54
C GLY A 322 8.10 -3.66 -1.01
N ILE A 323 7.05 -4.09 -1.69
CA ILE A 323 5.68 -4.09 -1.16
C ILE A 323 5.06 -5.48 -1.28
N SER A 324 4.43 -5.96 -0.22
CA SER A 324 3.60 -7.15 -0.20
C SER A 324 2.14 -6.80 0.07
N VAL A 325 1.24 -7.30 -0.77
CA VAL A 325 -0.22 -7.07 -0.66
C VAL A 325 -0.96 -8.41 -0.64
N GLN A 326 -1.89 -8.59 0.29
CA GLN A 326 -2.72 -9.80 0.40
C GLN A 326 -4.10 -9.54 -0.24
N ASN A 327 -4.48 -10.34 -1.24
CA ASN A 327 -5.73 -10.15 -1.98
C ASN A 327 -6.93 -10.85 -1.30
N SER A 328 -7.72 -10.16 -0.46
CA SER A 328 -8.94 -10.76 0.14
C SER A 328 -10.27 -9.97 0.05
N ALA A 329 -10.35 -8.76 -0.54
CA ALA A 329 -11.65 -8.07 -0.77
C ALA A 329 -11.65 -6.93 -1.82
N LYS A 330 -12.82 -6.29 -1.96
CA LYS A 330 -13.11 -5.10 -2.80
C LYS A 330 -12.39 -3.85 -2.29
N TYR A 331 -11.24 -3.55 -2.87
CA TYR A 331 -10.40 -2.40 -2.49
C TYR A 331 -10.01 -1.52 -3.66
N ASN A 332 -9.83 -0.23 -3.38
CA ASN A 332 -9.19 0.72 -4.27
C ASN A 332 -7.94 1.28 -3.58
N SER A 333 -6.76 0.97 -4.11
CA SER A 333 -5.52 1.60 -3.66
C SER A 333 -4.90 2.41 -4.78
N TYR A 334 -4.20 3.48 -4.42
CA TYR A 334 -3.32 4.23 -5.30
C TYR A 334 -1.97 4.37 -4.61
N ASP A 335 -0.99 3.56 -5.01
CA ASP A 335 0.29 3.47 -4.34
C ASP A 335 1.41 3.89 -5.31
N ARG A 336 2.19 4.91 -4.93
CA ARG A 336 3.41 5.33 -5.63
C ARG A 336 4.63 4.87 -4.85
N ILE A 337 5.51 4.16 -5.53
CA ILE A 337 6.54 3.38 -4.86
C ILE A 337 7.86 3.56 -5.60
N PHE A 338 8.88 4.01 -4.88
CA PHE A 338 10.26 3.88 -5.30
C PHE A 338 10.93 2.76 -4.53
N VAL A 339 11.50 1.78 -5.23
CA VAL A 339 12.18 0.63 -4.62
C VAL A 339 13.58 0.46 -5.17
N THR A 340 14.57 0.26 -4.30
CA THR A 340 15.95 -0.04 -4.70
C THR A 340 16.57 -1.11 -3.82
N GLU A 341 17.49 -1.93 -4.34
CA GLU A 341 18.25 -2.91 -3.54
C GLU A 341 17.34 -3.93 -2.83
N THR A 342 16.31 -4.42 -3.52
CA THR A 342 15.36 -5.42 -2.99
C THR A 342 15.30 -6.70 -3.81
N ASP A 343 14.94 -7.84 -3.24
CA ASP A 343 14.76 -9.05 -4.07
C ASP A 343 13.55 -8.95 -4.99
N ARG A 344 12.49 -8.26 -4.56
CA ARG A 344 11.28 -8.03 -5.35
C ARG A 344 10.72 -6.63 -5.09
N ALA A 345 10.35 -5.88 -6.12
CA ALA A 345 9.73 -4.56 -5.91
C ALA A 345 8.28 -4.67 -5.41
N LEU A 346 7.46 -5.54 -6.04
CA LEU A 346 6.07 -5.76 -5.65
C LEU A 346 5.71 -7.25 -5.62
N GLN A 347 4.97 -7.68 -4.60
CA GLN A 347 4.49 -9.04 -4.42
C GLN A 347 3.01 -9.04 -4.01
N LEU A 348 2.14 -9.53 -4.89
CA LEU A 348 0.76 -9.85 -4.53
C LEU A 348 0.70 -11.30 -4.08
N LEU A 349 0.14 -11.51 -2.89
CA LEU A 349 -0.09 -12.81 -2.27
C LEU A 349 -1.58 -13.16 -2.34
N GLN A 350 -1.85 -14.45 -2.52
CA GLN A 350 -3.21 -14.97 -2.51
C GLN A 350 -3.80 -14.80 -1.10
N GLY A 351 -5.03 -14.26 -1.03
CA GLY A 351 -5.76 -14.19 0.23
C GLY A 351 -6.17 -15.56 0.76
N THR A 352 -6.60 -15.59 2.02
CA THR A 352 -7.07 -16.79 2.73
C THR A 352 -8.44 -17.26 2.23
N VAL A 353 -9.25 -16.38 1.64
CA VAL A 353 -10.57 -16.72 1.07
C VAL A 353 -10.52 -16.83 -0.45
N VAL A 354 -10.72 -18.04 -0.94
CA VAL A 354 -10.75 -18.33 -2.38
C VAL A 354 -12.10 -17.88 -2.96
N GLY A 355 -12.11 -16.83 -3.82
CA GLY A 355 -13.29 -16.48 -4.63
C GLY A 355 -13.80 -15.05 -4.50
N ASN A 356 -13.23 -14.21 -3.62
CA ASN A 356 -13.58 -12.79 -3.55
C ASN A 356 -12.93 -12.01 -4.71
N ASN A 357 -13.75 -11.52 -5.64
CA ASN A 357 -13.38 -10.67 -6.80
C ASN A 357 -14.01 -9.28 -6.61
N PRO A 358 -13.31 -8.12 -6.75
CA PRO A 358 -11.98 -7.84 -7.31
C PRO A 358 -11.01 -7.03 -6.39
N THR A 359 -9.70 -7.07 -6.65
CA THR A 359 -8.73 -6.08 -6.12
C THR A 359 -8.50 -5.00 -7.18
N MET A 360 -8.96 -3.77 -6.94
CA MET A 360 -8.75 -2.64 -7.87
C MET A 360 -7.59 -1.76 -7.39
N ASN A 361 -6.42 -2.38 -7.20
CA ASN A 361 -5.23 -1.63 -6.80
C ASN A 361 -4.60 -0.97 -8.03
N HIS A 362 -4.09 0.25 -7.85
CA HIS A 362 -3.26 0.94 -8.82
C HIS A 362 -1.87 1.14 -8.22
N PHE A 363 -0.87 0.50 -8.81
CA PHE A 363 0.53 0.59 -8.40
C PHE A 363 1.35 1.34 -9.44
N ASN A 364 1.95 2.45 -9.05
CA ASN A 364 2.96 3.15 -9.82
C ASN A 364 4.34 2.86 -9.22
N VAL A 365 5.10 1.99 -9.87
CA VAL A 365 6.36 1.43 -9.36
C VAL A 365 7.53 1.94 -10.19
N ILE A 366 8.44 2.64 -9.53
CA ILE A 366 9.78 2.92 -10.03
C ILE A 366 10.74 2.01 -9.28
N ALA A 367 11.49 1.16 -9.99
CA ALA A 367 12.40 0.22 -9.36
C ALA A 367 13.76 0.13 -10.05
N GLU A 368 14.81 0.04 -9.25
CA GLU A 368 16.19 -0.19 -9.70
C GLU A 368 16.88 -1.22 -8.80
N LYS A 369 17.92 -1.89 -9.30
CA LYS A 369 18.67 -2.89 -8.52
C LYS A 369 17.79 -3.92 -7.80
N VAL A 370 16.70 -4.35 -8.45
CA VAL A 370 15.78 -5.34 -7.89
C VAL A 370 15.94 -6.71 -8.54
N GLY A 371 15.66 -7.78 -7.79
CA GLY A 371 15.70 -9.15 -8.33
C GLY A 371 14.49 -9.51 -9.21
N GLN A 372 13.33 -8.91 -8.95
CA GLN A 372 12.12 -8.99 -9.79
C GLN A 372 11.31 -7.69 -9.65
N ALA A 373 10.60 -7.28 -10.69
CA ALA A 373 9.67 -6.15 -10.62
C ALA A 373 8.38 -6.53 -9.90
N LEU A 374 7.78 -7.65 -10.29
CA LEU A 374 6.46 -8.04 -9.80
C LEU A 374 6.30 -9.56 -9.72
N VAL A 375 5.83 -10.04 -8.59
CA VAL A 375 5.25 -11.37 -8.44
C VAL A 375 3.77 -11.24 -8.17
N ASN A 376 2.93 -11.73 -9.08
CA ASN A 376 1.48 -11.72 -8.92
C ASN A 376 0.95 -13.14 -8.64
N GLN A 377 0.50 -13.37 -7.40
CA GLN A 377 -0.13 -14.61 -6.96
C GLN A 377 -1.59 -14.34 -6.57
N GLY A 378 -2.51 -14.59 -7.50
CA GLY A 378 -3.95 -14.48 -7.28
C GLY A 378 -4.53 -13.07 -7.39
N GLY A 379 -3.73 -12.05 -7.71
CA GLY A 379 -4.21 -10.67 -7.91
C GLY A 379 -5.00 -10.50 -9.20
N ASN A 380 -6.11 -9.78 -9.13
CA ASN A 380 -7.01 -9.59 -10.26
C ASN A 380 -7.75 -8.25 -10.23
N HIS A 381 -7.88 -7.58 -11.39
CA HIS A 381 -8.35 -6.19 -11.59
C HIS A 381 -7.37 -5.09 -11.17
N ASN A 382 -6.08 -5.41 -11.09
CA ASN A 382 -5.07 -4.44 -10.70
C ASN A 382 -4.52 -3.69 -11.92
N ASP A 383 -4.11 -2.45 -11.70
CA ASP A 383 -3.39 -1.64 -12.66
C ASP A 383 -1.95 -1.47 -12.19
N PHE A 384 -1.00 -1.83 -13.04
CA PHE A 384 0.43 -1.75 -12.78
C PHE A 384 1.06 -0.80 -13.81
N GLU A 385 1.60 0.32 -13.32
CA GLU A 385 2.44 1.25 -14.06
C GLU A 385 3.88 1.08 -13.60
N LEU A 386 4.76 0.65 -14.50
CA LEU A 386 6.10 0.19 -14.14
C LEU A 386 7.18 1.01 -14.86
N LEU A 387 8.20 1.46 -14.12
CA LEU A 387 9.45 1.96 -14.68
C LEU A 387 10.61 1.26 -13.97
N VAL A 388 11.18 0.24 -14.62
CA VAL A 388 12.10 -0.68 -13.95
C VAL A 388 13.41 -0.84 -14.71
N ASP A 389 14.54 -0.74 -14.00
CA ASP A 389 15.82 -1.28 -14.45
C ASP A 389 15.97 -2.74 -14.00
N GLY A 390 15.88 -3.66 -14.97
CA GLY A 390 15.95 -5.10 -14.77
C GLY A 390 17.37 -5.68 -14.83
N SER A 391 18.40 -4.82 -14.79
CA SER A 391 19.81 -5.21 -14.88
C SER A 391 20.26 -6.23 -13.82
N LEU A 392 19.55 -6.30 -12.68
CA LEU A 392 19.83 -7.23 -11.59
C LEU A 392 18.75 -8.32 -11.40
N PHE A 393 17.88 -8.52 -12.38
CA PHE A 393 16.87 -9.56 -12.26
C PHE A 393 17.49 -10.95 -12.04
N SER A 394 17.06 -11.60 -10.96
CA SER A 394 17.48 -12.96 -10.60
C SER A 394 16.51 -14.02 -11.12
N ASP A 395 15.26 -13.64 -11.42
CA ASP A 395 14.21 -14.44 -12.08
C ASP A 395 13.44 -13.58 -13.11
N GLN A 396 12.28 -14.03 -13.60
CA GLN A 396 11.43 -13.26 -14.51
C GLN A 396 11.09 -11.90 -13.89
N GLY A 397 11.17 -10.83 -14.67
CA GLY A 397 10.88 -9.47 -14.19
C GLY A 397 9.46 -9.33 -13.65
N ILE A 398 8.48 -9.68 -14.47
CA ILE A 398 7.10 -9.92 -14.04
C ILE A 398 6.83 -11.42 -14.04
N GLN A 399 6.24 -11.94 -12.97
CA GLN A 399 5.90 -13.34 -12.83
C GLN A 399 4.48 -13.53 -12.28
N GLU A 400 3.60 -14.09 -13.10
CA GLU A 400 2.29 -14.60 -12.68
C GLU A 400 2.41 -16.06 -12.20
N LEU A 401 2.09 -16.33 -10.92
CA LEU A 401 2.28 -17.65 -10.28
C LEU A 401 1.00 -18.50 -10.24
N THR A 402 -0.03 -18.03 -9.53
CA THR A 402 -1.40 -18.58 -9.52
C THR A 402 -2.42 -17.46 -9.82
N GLY A 403 -3.61 -17.81 -10.33
CA GLY A 403 -4.60 -16.81 -10.74
C GLY A 403 -5.99 -17.41 -10.95
N TYR A 404 -7.00 -16.53 -10.92
CA TYR A 404 -8.39 -16.92 -11.07
C TYR A 404 -8.76 -17.09 -12.54
N THR A 405 -9.29 -18.25 -12.90
CA THR A 405 -9.83 -18.47 -14.24
C THR A 405 -11.13 -17.68 -14.41
N GLY A 406 -11.17 -16.79 -15.41
CA GLY A 406 -12.43 -16.39 -16.04
C GLY A 406 -13.13 -15.10 -15.60
N LYS A 407 -12.62 -14.28 -14.67
CA LYS A 407 -13.32 -13.05 -14.26
C LYS A 407 -12.40 -11.91 -13.79
N GLY A 408 -11.78 -11.13 -14.69
CA GLY A 408 -11.17 -9.82 -14.36
C GLY A 408 -9.88 -9.46 -15.09
N PHE A 409 -9.57 -8.17 -15.26
CA PHE A 409 -8.44 -7.70 -16.07
C PHE A 409 -7.30 -7.09 -15.25
N ASN A 410 -6.11 -7.70 -15.21
CA ASN A 410 -4.92 -6.96 -14.79
C ASN A 410 -4.41 -6.11 -15.97
N ARG A 411 -4.12 -4.84 -15.72
CA ARG A 411 -3.48 -3.96 -16.68
C ARG A 411 -2.00 -3.84 -16.33
N TYR A 412 -1.14 -4.12 -17.31
CA TYR A 412 0.29 -3.98 -17.18
C TYR A 412 0.77 -2.93 -18.18
N SER A 413 1.38 -1.86 -17.67
CA SER A 413 1.88 -0.77 -18.51
C SER A 413 3.23 -0.24 -18.03
N GLY A 414 4.00 0.34 -18.95
CA GLY A 414 5.27 0.99 -18.64
C GLY A 414 6.47 0.30 -19.29
N ILE A 415 7.65 0.42 -18.68
CA ILE A 415 8.94 0.08 -19.28
C ILE A 415 9.79 -0.78 -18.33
N ILE A 416 10.33 -1.87 -18.84
CA ILE A 416 11.40 -2.66 -18.24
C ILE A 416 12.64 -2.55 -19.13
N LYS A 417 13.75 -2.05 -18.58
CA LYS A 417 15.02 -1.90 -19.30
C LYS A 417 16.07 -2.91 -18.84
N ASN A 418 17.02 -3.23 -19.72
CA ASN A 418 18.22 -4.03 -19.43
C ASN A 418 17.93 -5.35 -18.69
N SER A 419 16.84 -6.03 -19.01
CA SER A 419 16.40 -7.19 -18.23
C SER A 419 17.44 -8.32 -18.27
N ALA A 420 18.07 -8.65 -17.15
CA ALA A 420 19.07 -9.74 -17.07
C ALA A 420 18.46 -11.15 -17.26
N LYS A 421 17.13 -11.24 -17.31
CA LYS A 421 16.34 -12.46 -17.52
C LYS A 421 15.20 -12.17 -18.49
N THR A 422 14.22 -13.06 -18.55
CA THR A 422 12.97 -12.76 -19.24
C THR A 422 12.28 -11.55 -18.61
N GLY A 423 11.87 -10.58 -19.43
CA GLY A 423 11.27 -9.35 -18.92
C GLY A 423 9.91 -9.57 -18.24
N ALA A 424 9.03 -10.36 -18.85
CA ALA A 424 7.73 -10.67 -18.28
C ALA A 424 7.21 -12.07 -18.65
N GLN A 425 6.53 -12.71 -17.71
CA GLN A 425 5.80 -13.96 -17.89
C GLN A 425 4.37 -13.83 -17.35
N PHE A 426 3.41 -13.89 -18.27
CA PHE A 426 1.97 -13.84 -18.01
C PHE A 426 1.34 -15.22 -18.24
N ARG A 427 0.46 -15.64 -17.34
CA ARG A 427 -0.20 -16.95 -17.35
C ARG A 427 -1.73 -16.86 -17.37
N TYR A 428 -2.34 -15.72 -17.06
CA TYR A 428 -3.80 -15.60 -16.93
C TYR A 428 -4.52 -15.00 -18.13
N SER A 429 -5.80 -15.35 -18.23
CA SER A 429 -6.60 -15.24 -19.44
C SER A 429 -7.28 -13.89 -19.67
N HIS A 430 -6.92 -12.83 -18.93
CA HIS A 430 -7.59 -11.54 -19.05
C HIS A 430 -6.61 -10.45 -18.61
N ASN A 431 -5.72 -10.03 -19.50
CA ASN A 431 -4.73 -9.00 -19.21
C ASN A 431 -4.74 -7.94 -20.31
N LEU A 432 -4.59 -6.67 -19.92
CA LEU A 432 -4.42 -5.54 -20.84
C LEU A 432 -2.95 -5.14 -20.83
N TYR A 433 -2.36 -4.99 -22.01
CA TYR A 433 -0.94 -4.72 -22.14
C TYR A 433 -0.68 -3.33 -22.73
N ASN A 434 0.25 -2.60 -22.14
CA ASN A 434 0.91 -1.42 -22.71
C ASN A 434 2.36 -1.39 -22.22
N LEU A 435 3.07 -2.51 -22.42
CA LEU A 435 4.36 -2.79 -21.82
C LEU A 435 5.49 -2.76 -22.85
N GLN A 436 6.57 -2.08 -22.51
CA GLN A 436 7.81 -2.09 -23.24
C GLN A 436 8.89 -2.86 -22.47
N VAL A 437 9.57 -3.79 -23.12
CA VAL A 437 10.74 -4.51 -22.59
C VAL A 437 11.92 -4.28 -23.51
N SER A 438 13.07 -3.91 -22.96
CA SER A 438 14.30 -3.71 -23.75
C SER A 438 15.49 -4.51 -23.21
N SER A 439 16.31 -5.00 -24.13
CA SER A 439 17.60 -5.65 -23.88
C SER A 439 17.50 -6.83 -22.92
N ALA A 440 16.48 -7.68 -23.08
CA ALA A 440 16.28 -8.85 -22.24
C ALA A 440 17.28 -9.97 -22.58
N VAL A 441 18.02 -10.50 -21.60
CA VAL A 441 18.96 -11.65 -21.74
C VAL A 441 18.21 -13.00 -21.77
N GLY A 442 17.00 -12.99 -22.33
CA GLY A 442 16.11 -14.13 -22.48
C GLY A 442 14.95 -13.76 -23.39
N ASN A 443 13.76 -14.28 -23.13
CA ASN A 443 12.57 -13.81 -23.85
C ASN A 443 12.23 -12.39 -23.37
N GLY A 444 11.77 -11.50 -24.25
CA GLY A 444 11.23 -10.22 -23.78
C GLY A 444 9.96 -10.44 -22.96
N VAL A 445 8.96 -11.07 -23.58
CA VAL A 445 7.65 -11.35 -22.96
C VAL A 445 7.16 -12.75 -23.32
N ASN A 446 6.68 -13.50 -22.34
CA ASN A 446 5.98 -14.77 -22.52
C ASN A 446 4.52 -14.62 -22.05
N ILE A 447 3.56 -15.03 -22.88
CA ILE A 447 2.13 -14.97 -22.57
C ILE A 447 1.50 -16.34 -22.81
N ASN A 448 0.95 -16.93 -21.76
CA ASN A 448 0.31 -18.25 -21.78
C ASN A 448 -1.20 -18.21 -21.49
N GLY A 449 -1.79 -17.02 -21.36
CA GLY A 449 -3.23 -16.85 -21.09
C GLY A 449 -4.05 -16.49 -22.35
N SER A 450 -5.37 -16.64 -22.28
CA SER A 450 -6.33 -16.19 -23.31
C SER A 450 -6.77 -14.72 -23.15
N TYR A 451 -7.67 -14.22 -24.00
CA TYR A 451 -8.39 -12.93 -23.99
C TYR A 451 -7.61 -11.65 -23.66
N GLY A 452 -6.29 -11.64 -23.87
CA GLY A 452 -5.48 -10.44 -23.76
C GLY A 452 -5.62 -9.51 -24.97
N ASN A 453 -5.45 -8.20 -24.75
CA ASN A 453 -5.37 -7.19 -25.80
C ASN A 453 -4.35 -6.09 -25.43
N GLY A 454 -4.16 -5.12 -26.33
CA GLY A 454 -3.27 -3.98 -26.12
C GLY A 454 -1.97 -4.11 -26.90
N THR A 455 -0.92 -3.44 -26.43
CA THR A 455 0.38 -3.32 -27.10
C THR A 455 1.51 -3.88 -26.26
N LEU A 456 2.40 -4.63 -26.92
CA LEU A 456 3.67 -5.09 -26.38
C LEU A 456 4.79 -4.64 -27.31
N THR A 457 5.78 -3.97 -26.74
CA THR A 457 6.99 -3.57 -27.48
C THR A 457 8.19 -4.26 -26.86
N VAL A 458 8.89 -5.06 -27.64
CA VAL A 458 10.14 -5.72 -27.23
C VAL A 458 11.25 -5.28 -28.17
N ASN A 459 12.37 -4.83 -27.62
CA ASN A 459 13.57 -4.51 -28.39
C ASN A 459 14.80 -5.21 -27.80
N GLY A 460 15.66 -5.79 -28.64
CA GLY A 460 16.99 -6.28 -28.26
C GLY A 460 16.98 -7.52 -27.36
N ALA A 461 15.95 -8.36 -27.44
CA ALA A 461 15.88 -9.59 -26.64
C ALA A 461 16.78 -10.69 -27.23
N THR A 462 17.60 -11.33 -26.40
CA THR A 462 18.49 -12.43 -26.84
C THR A 462 17.76 -13.76 -27.04
N GLY A 463 16.51 -13.88 -26.61
CA GLY A 463 15.66 -15.06 -26.83
C GLY A 463 14.64 -14.88 -27.97
N THR A 464 13.43 -15.39 -27.74
CA THR A 464 12.27 -15.37 -28.66
C THR A 464 11.69 -13.95 -28.86
N GLY A 465 12.08 -12.96 -28.07
CA GLY A 465 11.43 -11.64 -28.08
C GLY A 465 10.04 -11.71 -27.46
N VAL A 466 9.04 -12.23 -28.19
CA VAL A 466 7.68 -12.46 -27.68
C VAL A 466 7.22 -13.88 -27.97
N SER A 467 6.72 -14.58 -26.96
CA SER A 467 6.09 -15.90 -27.08
C SER A 467 4.61 -15.82 -26.68
N LEU A 468 3.73 -16.25 -27.57
CA LEU A 468 2.27 -16.21 -27.42
C LEU A 468 1.69 -17.63 -27.47
N ALA A 469 1.10 -18.13 -26.39
CA ALA A 469 0.58 -19.50 -26.30
C ALA A 469 -0.91 -19.61 -25.93
N GLY A 470 -1.66 -18.50 -25.87
CA GLY A 470 -3.11 -18.51 -25.61
C GLY A 470 -3.97 -18.06 -26.80
N ASN A 471 -5.15 -17.49 -26.50
CA ASN A 471 -6.14 -17.05 -27.50
C ASN A 471 -6.38 -15.53 -27.37
N TYR A 472 -5.90 -14.72 -28.31
CA TYR A 472 -5.91 -13.26 -28.28
C TYR A 472 -6.81 -12.69 -29.37
N ASN A 473 -7.45 -11.56 -29.08
CA ASN A 473 -8.20 -10.81 -30.06
C ASN A 473 -7.58 -9.41 -30.18
N ASN A 474 -6.87 -9.17 -31.28
CA ASN A 474 -6.28 -7.88 -31.63
C ASN A 474 -5.10 -7.44 -30.73
N LEU A 475 -4.24 -8.38 -30.34
CA LEU A 475 -2.98 -8.05 -29.65
C LEU A 475 -1.98 -7.42 -30.64
N GLN A 476 -1.42 -6.28 -30.29
CA GLN A 476 -0.37 -5.60 -31.08
C GLN A 476 1.00 -5.94 -30.49
N VAL A 477 1.89 -6.46 -31.33
CA VAL A 477 3.24 -6.84 -30.94
C VAL A 477 4.26 -6.19 -31.86
N VAL A 478 5.14 -5.38 -31.27
CA VAL A 478 6.30 -4.80 -31.93
C VAL A 478 7.54 -5.50 -31.35
N ALA A 479 8.27 -6.27 -32.15
CA ALA A 479 9.43 -7.03 -31.71
C ALA A 479 10.64 -6.72 -32.61
N THR A 480 11.56 -5.90 -32.12
CA THR A 480 12.76 -5.47 -32.86
C THR A 480 14.01 -6.11 -32.28
N GLU A 481 15.02 -6.36 -33.11
CA GLU A 481 16.34 -6.88 -32.69
C GLU A 481 16.26 -8.17 -31.82
N CYS A 482 15.30 -9.06 -32.10
CA CYS A 482 15.13 -10.32 -31.37
C CYS A 482 15.96 -11.43 -32.02
N LEU A 483 16.73 -12.20 -31.23
CA LEU A 483 17.71 -13.15 -31.75
C LEU A 483 17.10 -14.39 -32.42
N ASN A 484 16.09 -15.01 -31.82
CA ASN A 484 15.54 -16.29 -32.30
C ASN A 484 14.39 -16.08 -33.29
N ALA A 485 13.19 -15.88 -32.76
CA ALA A 485 11.97 -15.61 -33.52
C ALA A 485 10.85 -15.23 -32.57
N LEU A 486 9.93 -14.35 -32.98
CA LEU A 486 8.63 -14.18 -32.31
C LEU A 486 7.78 -15.43 -32.55
N VAL A 487 7.18 -16.00 -31.50
CA VAL A 487 6.46 -17.28 -31.56
C VAL A 487 4.97 -17.09 -31.27
N VAL A 488 4.12 -17.68 -32.12
CA VAL A 488 2.67 -17.81 -31.90
C VAL A 488 2.27 -19.29 -31.93
N ALA A 489 2.02 -19.85 -30.76
CA ALA A 489 1.70 -21.25 -30.53
C ALA A 489 0.23 -21.52 -30.21
N GLY A 490 -0.53 -20.49 -29.79
CA GLY A 490 -1.96 -20.64 -29.46
C GLY A 490 -2.88 -20.77 -30.69
N ALA A 491 -4.18 -20.96 -30.47
CA ALA A 491 -5.14 -21.20 -31.54
C ALA A 491 -6.19 -20.08 -31.66
N GLY A 492 -6.68 -19.83 -32.88
CA GLY A 492 -7.76 -18.84 -33.09
C GLY A 492 -7.38 -17.39 -32.76
N ASN A 493 -6.08 -17.07 -32.72
CA ASN A 493 -5.61 -15.74 -32.37
C ASN A 493 -5.82 -14.75 -33.50
N THR A 494 -6.03 -13.48 -33.17
CA THR A 494 -5.78 -12.35 -34.09
C THR A 494 -4.66 -11.50 -33.52
N VAL A 495 -3.50 -11.50 -34.20
CA VAL A 495 -2.29 -10.80 -33.73
C VAL A 495 -1.78 -9.87 -34.83
N ASN A 496 -1.55 -8.60 -34.47
CA ASN A 496 -0.87 -7.63 -35.33
C ASN A 496 0.61 -7.62 -34.95
N ILE A 497 1.50 -7.94 -35.89
CA ILE A 497 2.93 -8.06 -35.67
C ILE A 497 3.67 -7.04 -36.52
N GLN A 498 4.62 -6.35 -35.90
CA GLN A 498 5.68 -5.62 -36.56
C GLN A 498 7.01 -6.12 -35.99
N THR A 499 7.81 -6.81 -36.80
CA THR A 499 9.08 -7.37 -36.35
C THR A 499 10.14 -7.27 -37.43
N ASP A 500 11.39 -7.02 -37.04
CA ASP A 500 12.54 -7.11 -37.94
C ASP A 500 13.14 -8.52 -37.95
N GLY A 501 12.79 -9.34 -36.96
CA GLY A 501 13.29 -10.70 -36.78
C GLY A 501 12.40 -11.77 -37.44
N ASN A 502 12.76 -13.03 -37.19
CA ASN A 502 11.99 -14.18 -37.65
C ASN A 502 10.66 -14.32 -36.88
N VAL A 503 9.71 -15.01 -37.49
CA VAL A 503 8.42 -15.38 -36.88
C VAL A 503 8.17 -16.87 -37.04
N GLN A 504 7.68 -17.51 -35.98
CA GLN A 504 7.28 -18.91 -35.98
C GLN A 504 5.82 -19.05 -35.56
N ILE A 505 5.00 -19.65 -36.42
CA ILE A 505 3.58 -19.90 -36.18
C ILE A 505 3.37 -21.41 -36.08
N THR A 506 3.27 -21.91 -34.84
CA THR A 506 3.04 -23.32 -34.55
C THR A 506 1.58 -23.62 -34.21
N GLY A 507 0.82 -22.60 -33.81
CA GLY A 507 -0.60 -22.69 -33.56
C GLY A 507 -1.47 -22.74 -34.81
N SER A 508 -2.75 -23.10 -34.65
CA SER A 508 -3.70 -23.27 -35.76
C SER A 508 -4.86 -22.28 -35.72
N GLY A 509 -5.42 -21.95 -36.88
CA GLY A 509 -6.58 -21.06 -37.01
C GLY A 509 -6.31 -19.59 -36.68
N ASN A 510 -5.04 -19.17 -36.66
CA ASN A 510 -4.66 -17.81 -36.32
C ASN A 510 -4.78 -16.86 -37.51
N THR A 511 -5.11 -15.59 -37.26
CA THR A 511 -4.99 -14.48 -38.21
C THR A 511 -3.80 -13.61 -37.81
N ILE A 512 -2.80 -13.56 -38.69
CA ILE A 512 -1.56 -12.81 -38.51
C ILE A 512 -1.57 -11.60 -39.45
N ILE A 513 -1.42 -10.41 -38.90
CA ILE A 513 -1.53 -9.14 -39.63
C ILE A 513 -0.24 -8.33 -39.43
N GLY A 514 0.34 -7.75 -40.49
CA GLY A 514 1.41 -6.76 -40.36
C GLY A 514 2.69 -7.12 -41.12
N ARG A 515 3.85 -6.71 -40.61
CA ARG A 515 5.14 -6.78 -41.30
C ARG A 515 6.12 -7.68 -40.56
N ILE A 516 6.73 -8.60 -41.30
CA ILE A 516 7.77 -9.51 -40.84
C ILE A 516 9.05 -9.25 -41.64
N GLY A 517 10.07 -8.68 -41.00
CA GLY A 517 11.35 -8.37 -41.62
C GLY A 517 12.24 -9.60 -41.83
N GLY A 518 12.09 -10.64 -41.00
CA GLY A 518 12.82 -11.91 -41.13
C GLY A 518 12.03 -12.99 -41.87
N ASN A 519 12.40 -14.25 -41.59
CA ASN A 519 11.73 -15.42 -42.15
C ASN A 519 10.45 -15.77 -41.37
N LEU A 520 9.44 -16.29 -42.06
CA LEU A 520 8.22 -16.83 -41.47
C LEU A 520 8.22 -18.36 -41.59
N THR A 521 8.18 -19.05 -40.46
CA THR A 521 8.01 -20.51 -40.42
C THR A 521 6.63 -20.87 -39.91
N VAL A 522 5.89 -21.70 -40.65
CA VAL A 522 4.53 -22.12 -40.31
C VAL A 522 4.47 -23.64 -40.21
N THR A 523 4.07 -24.15 -39.05
CA THR A 523 3.84 -25.59 -38.81
C THR A 523 2.40 -25.89 -38.38
N GLY A 524 1.62 -24.88 -38.01
CA GLY A 524 0.19 -25.03 -37.73
C GLY A 524 -0.70 -24.96 -38.97
N ASN A 525 -1.98 -25.28 -38.80
CA ASN A 525 -2.97 -25.40 -39.88
C ASN A 525 -4.01 -24.27 -39.87
N GLY A 526 -4.65 -24.00 -41.01
CA GLY A 526 -5.79 -23.09 -41.10
C GLY A 526 -5.51 -21.61 -40.76
N ASN A 527 -4.24 -21.19 -40.76
CA ASN A 527 -3.84 -19.83 -40.45
C ASN A 527 -4.06 -18.88 -41.63
N LYS A 528 -4.42 -17.63 -41.36
CA LYS A 528 -4.59 -16.55 -42.33
C LYS A 528 -3.50 -15.50 -42.15
N PHE A 529 -2.90 -15.05 -43.24
CA PHE A 529 -1.83 -14.07 -43.22
C PHE A 529 -2.17 -12.84 -44.08
N ILE A 530 -1.96 -11.65 -43.53
CA ILE A 530 -2.26 -10.36 -44.18
C ILE A 530 -1.10 -9.39 -43.93
N GLY A 531 -0.47 -8.87 -44.99
CA GLY A 531 0.60 -7.88 -44.86
C GLY A 531 1.85 -8.23 -45.67
N GLU A 532 3.03 -8.15 -45.06
CA GLU A 532 4.32 -8.26 -45.76
C GLU A 532 5.27 -9.20 -45.00
N VAL A 533 5.99 -10.05 -45.74
CA VAL A 533 7.16 -10.79 -45.21
C VAL A 533 8.32 -10.50 -46.15
N ILE A 534 9.43 -9.96 -45.63
CA ILE A 534 10.61 -9.64 -46.44
C ILE A 534 11.47 -10.89 -46.66
N GLY A 535 11.54 -11.78 -45.67
CA GLY A 535 12.28 -13.03 -45.74
C GLY A 535 11.54 -14.16 -46.46
N THR A 536 11.97 -15.39 -46.18
CA THR A 536 11.37 -16.60 -46.76
C THR A 536 10.18 -17.08 -45.93
N VAL A 537 9.21 -17.71 -46.59
CA VAL A 537 8.11 -18.43 -45.94
C VAL A 537 8.37 -19.92 -46.05
N THR A 538 8.55 -20.58 -44.92
CA THR A 538 8.71 -22.04 -44.81
C THR A 538 7.43 -22.68 -44.29
N ARG A 539 6.90 -23.68 -45.00
CA ARG A 539 5.67 -24.39 -44.64
C ARG A 539 5.99 -25.87 -44.43
N THR A 540 5.87 -26.36 -43.21
CA THR A 540 6.21 -27.77 -42.89
C THR A 540 4.95 -28.56 -42.58
N GLY A 541 4.51 -29.41 -43.51
CA GLY A 541 3.41 -30.36 -43.28
C GLY A 541 2.04 -29.73 -43.00
N THR A 542 1.82 -28.50 -43.46
CA THR A 542 0.62 -27.72 -43.09
C THR A 542 -0.51 -27.83 -44.12
N THR A 543 -1.76 -27.74 -43.66
CA THR A 543 -2.97 -27.70 -44.51
C THR A 543 -3.86 -26.50 -44.18
N GLY A 544 -4.59 -26.00 -45.19
CA GLY A 544 -5.60 -24.95 -45.01
C GLY A 544 -5.09 -23.53 -44.71
N ASN A 545 -3.77 -23.30 -44.73
CA ASN A 545 -3.21 -21.96 -44.51
C ASN A 545 -3.44 -21.04 -45.72
N ASN A 546 -3.88 -19.80 -45.47
CA ASN A 546 -4.13 -18.77 -46.48
C ASN A 546 -3.06 -17.68 -46.45
N PHE A 547 -2.20 -17.69 -47.48
CA PHE A 547 -1.11 -16.72 -47.68
C PHE A 547 -1.42 -15.65 -48.75
N SER A 548 -2.61 -15.67 -49.36
CA SER A 548 -2.98 -14.76 -50.46
C SER A 548 -2.92 -13.27 -50.09
N GLY A 549 -3.00 -12.96 -48.78
CA GLY A 549 -2.90 -11.60 -48.26
C GLY A 549 -1.47 -11.13 -47.97
N LEU A 550 -0.44 -11.97 -48.15
CA LEU A 550 0.96 -11.60 -47.95
C LEU A 550 1.62 -11.11 -49.24
N LYS A 551 2.43 -10.06 -49.10
CA LYS A 551 3.28 -9.44 -50.13
C LYS A 551 4.77 -9.58 -49.78
N GLY A 552 5.63 -9.40 -50.78
CA GLY A 552 7.08 -9.27 -50.59
C GLY A 552 7.85 -10.55 -50.27
N TRP A 553 7.19 -11.71 -50.26
CA TRP A 553 7.73 -12.93 -49.67
C TRP A 553 8.11 -13.98 -50.73
N SER A 554 9.01 -14.91 -50.37
CA SER A 554 9.39 -16.03 -51.22
C SER A 554 9.16 -17.40 -50.58
N GLU A 555 8.63 -18.37 -51.33
CA GLU A 555 8.54 -19.78 -50.92
C GLU A 555 9.67 -20.61 -51.55
N THR A 556 10.09 -21.68 -50.89
CA THR A 556 10.79 -22.81 -51.53
C THR A 556 9.91 -24.04 -51.42
N VAL A 557 9.48 -24.59 -52.56
CA VAL A 557 8.66 -25.80 -52.63
C VAL A 557 9.54 -26.97 -53.04
N VAL A 558 9.58 -27.99 -52.19
CA VAL A 558 10.21 -29.29 -52.48
C VAL A 558 9.14 -30.20 -53.07
N LEU A 559 9.36 -30.68 -54.28
CA LEU A 559 8.49 -31.66 -54.92
C LEU A 559 8.96 -33.07 -54.60
N SER A 560 8.02 -34.01 -54.62
CA SER A 560 8.31 -35.44 -54.63
C SER A 560 9.32 -35.77 -55.74
N GLU A 561 10.12 -36.82 -55.54
CA GLU A 561 10.99 -37.35 -56.58
C GLU A 561 10.18 -37.67 -57.85
N LEU A 562 10.63 -37.16 -58.99
CA LEU A 562 10.02 -37.37 -60.30
C LEU A 562 10.99 -38.12 -61.20
N THR A 563 10.50 -39.11 -61.93
CA THR A 563 11.31 -39.90 -62.87
C THR A 563 11.21 -39.31 -64.27
N THR A 564 12.35 -39.11 -64.94
CA THR A 564 12.39 -38.68 -66.35
C THR A 564 11.69 -39.68 -67.26
N ASP A 565 10.89 -39.19 -68.21
CA ASP A 565 10.20 -40.00 -69.21
C ASP A 565 11.16 -40.61 -70.26
N GLY A 566 10.60 -41.32 -71.25
CA GLY A 566 11.38 -41.93 -72.34
C GLY A 566 12.09 -40.94 -73.26
N SER A 567 11.78 -39.65 -73.16
CA SER A 567 12.49 -38.54 -73.83
C SER A 567 13.46 -37.81 -72.88
N ALA A 568 13.78 -38.40 -71.73
CA ALA A 568 14.60 -37.82 -70.67
C ALA A 568 14.01 -36.54 -70.04
N ARG A 569 12.69 -36.33 -70.16
CA ARG A 569 12.03 -35.10 -69.73
C ARG A 569 11.21 -35.28 -68.47
N ILE A 570 11.09 -34.20 -67.72
CA ILE A 570 10.19 -34.08 -66.58
C ILE A 570 9.38 -32.82 -66.78
N THR A 571 8.06 -32.96 -66.73
CA THR A 571 7.16 -31.80 -66.67
C THR A 571 6.83 -31.53 -65.22
N VAL A 572 7.30 -30.41 -64.72
CA VAL A 572 7.01 -29.94 -63.37
C VAL A 572 5.82 -28.98 -63.46
N ALA A 573 4.69 -29.38 -62.88
CA ALA A 573 3.58 -28.48 -62.65
C ALA A 573 3.93 -27.56 -61.47
N VAL A 574 4.18 -26.30 -61.77
CA VAL A 574 4.41 -25.23 -60.81
C VAL A 574 3.05 -24.54 -60.56
N PRO A 575 2.34 -24.81 -59.45
CA PRO A 575 1.09 -24.14 -59.14
C PRO A 575 1.29 -22.62 -59.18
N LYS A 576 0.61 -21.98 -60.13
CA LYS A 576 0.71 -20.54 -60.36
C LYS A 576 -0.12 -19.81 -59.30
N HIS A 577 0.53 -19.11 -58.38
CA HIS A 577 -0.15 -18.06 -57.62
C HIS A 577 -0.40 -16.88 -58.58
N THR A 578 -1.56 -16.25 -58.49
CA THR A 578 -2.01 -15.18 -59.41
C THR A 578 -1.07 -13.96 -59.45
N SER A 579 -0.17 -13.82 -58.48
CA SER A 579 0.82 -12.74 -58.34
C SER A 579 2.29 -13.22 -58.18
N ALA A 580 2.58 -14.52 -58.36
CA ALA A 580 3.93 -15.06 -58.15
C ALA A 580 4.80 -15.03 -59.42
N GLN A 581 6.06 -14.61 -59.28
CA GLN A 581 7.14 -14.79 -60.24
C GLN A 581 8.11 -15.87 -59.76
N ILE A 582 8.35 -16.90 -60.56
CA ILE A 582 9.37 -17.92 -60.25
C ILE A 582 10.76 -17.25 -60.32
N ARG A 583 11.57 -17.40 -59.26
CA ARG A 583 12.91 -16.78 -59.15
C ARG A 583 14.03 -17.76 -59.51
N SER A 584 13.96 -18.97 -58.97
CA SER A 584 14.95 -20.01 -59.24
C SER A 584 14.30 -21.40 -59.24
N ILE A 585 14.84 -22.30 -60.04
CA ILE A 585 14.49 -23.72 -60.02
C ILE A 585 15.80 -24.50 -60.00
N PHE A 586 15.91 -25.45 -59.09
CA PHE A 586 17.09 -26.32 -58.98
C PHE A 586 16.65 -27.77 -58.72
N ALA A 587 17.42 -28.71 -59.25
CA ALA A 587 17.13 -30.12 -59.12
C ALA A 587 18.32 -30.84 -58.47
N THR A 588 18.01 -31.73 -57.52
CA THR A 588 18.98 -32.62 -56.91
C THR A 588 18.90 -33.96 -57.64
N ILE A 589 20.02 -34.36 -58.24
CA ILE A 589 20.20 -35.64 -58.91
C ILE A 589 20.82 -36.61 -57.89
N PRO A 590 20.40 -37.88 -57.81
CA PRO A 590 20.97 -38.87 -56.89
C PRO A 590 22.50 -38.96 -57.01
N ALA A 591 23.17 -39.09 -55.85
CA ALA A 591 24.63 -39.11 -55.75
C ALA A 591 25.26 -40.19 -56.65
N ASN A 592 26.29 -39.79 -57.42
CA ASN A 592 27.18 -40.56 -58.32
C ASN A 592 27.16 -40.19 -59.81
N THR A 593 26.64 -39.01 -60.20
CA THR A 593 26.62 -38.59 -61.62
C THR A 593 27.16 -37.17 -61.80
N ASN A 594 28.47 -36.99 -61.62
CA ASN A 594 29.17 -35.70 -61.79
C ASN A 594 29.10 -35.11 -63.21
N GLU A 595 28.45 -35.81 -64.15
CA GLU A 595 28.33 -35.43 -65.56
C GLU A 595 26.89 -35.08 -65.96
N TYR A 596 25.91 -35.11 -65.05
CA TYR A 596 24.51 -34.86 -65.42
C TYR A 596 24.12 -33.38 -65.23
N GLU A 597 23.47 -32.79 -66.23
CA GLU A 597 22.96 -31.43 -66.22
C GLU A 597 21.45 -31.43 -66.45
N LEU A 598 20.74 -30.49 -65.82
CA LEU A 598 19.30 -30.34 -65.98
C LEU A 598 18.97 -29.05 -66.74
N LYS A 599 18.43 -29.20 -67.95
CA LYS A 599 18.18 -28.09 -68.87
C LYS A 599 16.70 -27.73 -68.93
N VAL A 600 16.36 -26.45 -68.81
CA VAL A 600 14.99 -25.96 -69.06
C VAL A 600 14.73 -25.98 -70.57
N ILE A 601 13.72 -26.75 -71.01
CA ILE A 601 13.34 -26.87 -72.42
C ILE A 601 12.16 -25.95 -72.74
N SER A 602 11.20 -25.81 -71.82
CA SER A 602 10.06 -24.92 -72.02
C SER A 602 9.42 -24.46 -70.72
N ILE A 603 8.81 -23.28 -70.78
CA ILE A 603 7.94 -22.74 -69.73
C ILE A 603 6.62 -22.38 -70.41
N SER A 604 5.52 -23.05 -70.04
CA SER A 604 4.19 -22.81 -70.62
C SER A 604 3.11 -22.88 -69.54
N GLY A 605 2.43 -21.76 -69.31
CA GLY A 605 1.35 -21.67 -68.32
C GLY A 605 1.86 -21.95 -66.90
N ALA A 606 1.39 -23.05 -66.31
CA ALA A 606 1.80 -23.54 -64.99
C ALA A 606 2.85 -24.67 -65.07
N ASN A 607 3.39 -24.98 -66.25
CA ASN A 607 4.30 -26.11 -66.43
C ASN A 607 5.69 -25.63 -66.87
N VAL A 608 6.72 -26.21 -66.24
CA VAL A 608 8.12 -26.09 -66.68
C VAL A 608 8.61 -27.47 -67.08
N VAL A 609 9.13 -27.60 -68.30
CA VAL A 609 9.67 -28.86 -68.81
C VAL A 609 11.19 -28.82 -68.73
N PHE A 610 11.75 -29.82 -68.09
CA PHE A 610 13.18 -30.03 -67.98
C PHE A 610 13.60 -31.27 -68.77
N GLU A 611 14.84 -31.28 -69.25
CA GLU A 611 15.50 -32.45 -69.81
C GLU A 611 16.77 -32.72 -69.01
N LEU A 612 16.92 -33.96 -68.53
CA LEU A 612 18.14 -34.42 -67.88
C LEU A 612 19.11 -34.88 -68.96
N GLN A 613 20.29 -34.29 -69.01
CA GLN A 613 21.34 -34.58 -69.99
C GLN A 613 22.57 -35.15 -69.31
N ASN A 614 23.31 -36.02 -70.00
CA ASN A 614 24.63 -36.47 -69.57
C ASN A 614 25.74 -35.50 -70.02
N GLY A 615 27.01 -35.80 -69.71
CA GLY A 615 28.14 -34.92 -70.00
C GLY A 615 28.44 -34.72 -71.48
N SER A 616 27.77 -35.46 -72.36
CA SER A 616 27.82 -35.31 -73.82
C SER A 616 26.55 -34.67 -74.41
N GLY A 617 25.62 -34.20 -73.58
CA GLY A 617 24.37 -33.56 -74.00
C GLY A 617 23.26 -34.52 -74.44
N GLY A 618 23.44 -35.84 -74.25
CA GLY A 618 22.44 -36.85 -74.54
C GLY A 618 21.43 -37.01 -73.40
N GLY A 619 20.14 -37.14 -73.73
CA GLY A 619 19.07 -37.30 -72.74
C GLY A 619 19.20 -38.58 -71.91
N VAL A 620 18.99 -38.47 -70.60
CA VAL A 620 19.00 -39.58 -69.63
C VAL A 620 17.57 -39.91 -69.17
N ALA A 621 17.02 -41.02 -69.65
CA ALA A 621 15.68 -41.49 -69.30
C ALA A 621 15.65 -42.32 -68.00
N SER A 622 14.45 -42.55 -67.45
CA SER A 622 14.18 -43.40 -66.28
C SER A 622 15.01 -43.07 -65.02
N THR A 623 15.48 -41.84 -64.88
CA THR A 623 16.28 -41.38 -63.75
C THR A 623 15.43 -40.53 -62.82
N ALA A 624 15.54 -40.80 -61.53
CA ALA A 624 14.80 -40.10 -60.50
C ALA A 624 15.51 -38.78 -60.16
N VAL A 625 14.74 -37.70 -60.05
CA VAL A 625 15.23 -36.34 -59.81
C VAL A 625 14.33 -35.67 -58.79
N THR A 626 14.92 -35.07 -57.75
CA THR A 626 14.17 -34.27 -56.77
C THR A 626 14.20 -32.80 -57.17
N PHE A 627 13.04 -32.18 -57.34
CA PHE A 627 12.92 -30.78 -57.75
C PHE A 627 12.61 -29.86 -56.60
N ASN A 628 13.27 -28.69 -56.62
CA ASN A 628 12.99 -27.59 -55.73
C ASN A 628 12.84 -26.32 -56.56
N TYR A 629 11.80 -25.54 -56.31
CA TYR A 629 11.66 -24.21 -56.93
C TYR A 629 11.34 -23.15 -55.90
N SER A 630 11.81 -21.94 -56.17
CA SER A 630 11.45 -20.75 -55.40
C SER A 630 10.65 -19.76 -56.24
N TYR A 631 9.66 -19.12 -55.63
CA TYR A 631 8.89 -18.06 -56.26
C TYR A 631 8.74 -16.88 -55.32
N PHE A 632 8.59 -15.68 -55.88
CA PHE A 632 8.41 -14.41 -55.20
C PHE A 632 7.03 -13.86 -55.50
N CYS A 633 6.28 -13.50 -54.45
CA CYS A 633 5.01 -12.79 -54.57
C CYS A 633 5.24 -11.28 -54.40
N SER A 634 4.94 -10.50 -55.45
CA SER A 634 5.06 -9.03 -55.43
C SER A 634 4.09 -8.38 -54.45
#